data_AF-A0A443S3N1-F1
#
_entry.id   AF-A0A443S3N1-F1
#
_cell.length_a   1.000
_cell.length_b   1.000
_cell.length_c   1.000
_cell.angle_alpha   90.00
_cell.angle_beta   90.00
_cell.angle_gamma   90.00
#
_symmetry.space_group_name_H-M   'P 1'
#
loop_
_entity.id
_entity.type
_entity.pdbx_description
1 polymer ?
#
loop_
_entity_poly.entity_id
_entity_poly.type
_entity_poly.pdbx_seq_one_letter_code
_entity_poly.pdbx_strand_id
1 'polypeptide(L)'
;MLKCLLFVCFIAISTQLTNGLTWITNASDAARANGKCPVDGEIYRDCSKQYTREVPVPWPPEFRFPLYIYVASVHNTQEQVDLIREVICYMQYLLIDIREVSNTKYRPLIKVLFDNKFCGIEDKAGWKGKDAAHTIYVTDACSNTPAIAHMIMHVLGFPHEINHHKRDQYVHIIKGNLADEDKVHFEKYDSNKPPGHHFNFDPQSVMHYHFDDFRDNDILPVIVPLQRGMSPFDFGRAIWLKREAAKSIFSYKDVAKMKEFYATFEVGSKIDQKNLVNDSIAKGRQSGWFGDPHDDPNREGLEVIQEIYTGCRENLKGKNIETDA
;
A
#
# COMPACT_ATOMS: atom_id res chain seq x y z
N MET A 1 -44.20 53.32 8.80
CA MET A 1 -44.28 51.85 8.72
C MET A 1 -42.94 51.32 8.22
N LEU A 2 -42.39 50.37 8.96
CA LEU A 2 -41.27 49.44 8.66
C LEU A 2 -39.87 50.00 8.31
N LYS A 3 -39.07 50.16 9.37
CA LYS A 3 -37.60 50.03 9.35
C LYS A 3 -37.22 48.55 9.31
N CYS A 4 -36.10 48.28 8.65
CA CYS A 4 -35.15 47.17 8.87
C CYS A 4 -35.70 45.74 8.95
N LEU A 5 -35.43 44.93 7.92
CA LEU A 5 -34.97 43.54 8.04
C LEU A 5 -34.62 43.00 6.64
N LEU A 6 -33.50 43.48 6.09
CA LEU A 6 -32.78 42.71 5.07
C LEU A 6 -32.06 41.60 5.82
N PHE A 7 -32.74 40.45 5.95
CA PHE A 7 -32.12 39.19 6.33
C PHE A 7 -31.15 38.83 5.20
N VAL A 8 -29.88 39.24 5.36
CA VAL A 8 -28.79 38.63 4.60
C VAL A 8 -28.67 37.23 5.15
N CYS A 9 -29.38 36.30 4.51
CA CYS A 9 -29.15 34.87 4.67
C CYS A 9 -27.75 34.62 4.08
N PHE A 10 -26.71 34.84 4.89
CA PHE A 10 -25.46 34.12 4.72
C PHE A 10 -25.80 32.65 4.94
N ILE A 11 -26.25 32.00 3.87
CA ILE A 11 -26.07 30.57 3.74
C ILE A 11 -24.56 30.42 3.70
N ALA A 12 -23.97 30.16 4.86
CA ALA A 12 -22.71 29.47 4.91
C ALA A 12 -22.93 28.20 4.10
N ILE A 13 -22.44 28.21 2.85
CA ILE A 13 -22.21 26.99 2.11
C ILE A 13 -21.07 26.32 2.88
N SER A 14 -21.45 25.65 3.96
CA SER A 14 -20.71 24.56 4.53
C SER A 14 -20.64 23.51 3.41
N THR A 15 -19.59 23.57 2.60
CA THR A 15 -19.17 22.45 1.76
C THR A 15 -18.67 21.34 2.70
N GLN A 16 -19.60 20.71 3.42
CA GLN A 16 -19.43 19.33 3.86
C GLN A 16 -19.77 18.45 2.66
N LEU A 17 -18.81 18.33 1.74
CA LEU A 17 -18.75 17.29 0.72
C LEU A 17 -17.56 16.40 1.08
N THR A 18 -17.69 15.59 2.14
CA THR A 18 -16.62 14.68 2.61
C THR A 18 -16.90 13.21 2.28
N ASN A 19 -17.80 12.90 1.34
CA ASN A 19 -18.27 11.53 1.11
C ASN A 19 -17.89 10.96 -0.27
N GLY A 20 -16.72 11.30 -0.81
CA GLY A 20 -16.31 10.80 -2.13
C GLY A 20 -14.81 10.68 -2.41
N LEU A 21 -13.95 11.02 -1.45
CA LEU A 21 -12.50 10.92 -1.63
C LEU A 21 -11.99 9.56 -1.17
N THR A 22 -10.97 9.06 -1.86
CA THR A 22 -10.31 7.79 -1.56
C THR A 22 -9.47 7.90 -0.29
N TRP A 23 -9.06 6.76 0.26
CA TRP A 23 -8.34 6.76 1.54
C TRP A 23 -6.99 7.49 1.46
N ILE A 24 -6.31 7.48 0.30
CA ILE A 24 -5.02 8.16 0.09
C ILE A 24 -5.19 9.68 0.06
N THR A 25 -6.19 10.19 -0.67
CA THR A 25 -6.48 11.63 -0.69
C THR A 25 -6.89 12.12 0.70
N ASN A 26 -7.78 11.38 1.38
CA ASN A 26 -8.15 11.69 2.75
C ASN A 26 -6.96 11.66 3.72
N ALA A 27 -6.04 10.69 3.56
CA ALA A 27 -4.82 10.61 4.36
C ALA A 27 -3.92 11.84 4.14
N SER A 28 -3.73 12.24 2.88
CA SER A 28 -2.94 13.42 2.50
C SER A 28 -3.52 14.70 3.11
N ASP A 29 -4.83 14.93 2.95
CA ASP A 29 -5.50 16.12 3.48
C ASP A 29 -5.48 16.17 5.00
N ALA A 30 -5.73 15.03 5.64
CA ALA A 30 -5.66 14.92 7.10
C ALA A 30 -4.24 15.15 7.62
N ALA A 31 -3.21 14.66 6.92
CA ALA A 31 -1.82 14.91 7.26
C ALA A 31 -1.48 16.41 7.16
N ARG A 32 -1.90 17.09 6.08
CA ARG A 32 -1.74 18.55 5.92
C ARG A 32 -2.42 19.33 7.04
N ALA A 33 -3.66 18.98 7.37
CA ALA A 33 -4.41 19.58 8.47
C ALA A 33 -3.70 19.42 9.83
N ASN A 34 -2.83 18.41 9.97
CA ASN A 34 -2.01 18.15 11.15
C ASN A 34 -0.55 18.63 11.01
N GLY A 35 -0.28 19.56 10.09
CA GLY A 35 1.03 20.21 9.95
C GLY A 35 2.11 19.31 9.34
N LYS A 36 1.71 18.28 8.59
CA LYS A 36 2.63 17.42 7.84
C LYS A 36 2.62 17.76 6.36
N CYS A 37 3.71 17.41 5.67
CA CYS A 37 3.86 17.65 4.24
C CYS A 37 3.88 16.32 3.48
N PRO A 38 2.77 15.92 2.83
CA PRO A 38 2.72 14.71 2.03
C PRO A 38 3.54 14.90 0.75
N VAL A 39 4.28 13.87 0.32
CA VAL A 39 5.07 13.91 -0.93
C VAL A 39 4.58 12.90 -1.96
N ASP A 40 3.97 11.81 -1.51
CA ASP A 40 3.30 10.82 -2.36
C ASP A 40 1.95 10.45 -1.72
N GLY A 41 1.15 11.43 -1.28
CA GLY A 41 -0.13 11.17 -0.60
C GLY A 41 0.02 10.76 0.86
N GLU A 42 0.27 9.48 1.12
CA GLU A 42 0.35 8.88 2.46
C GLU A 42 1.79 8.72 2.98
N ILE A 43 2.79 9.22 2.25
CA ILE A 43 4.17 9.40 2.74
C ILE A 43 4.35 10.86 3.17
N TYR A 44 4.46 11.10 4.48
CA TYR A 44 4.50 12.45 5.03
C TYR A 44 5.84 12.81 5.66
N ARG A 45 6.20 14.08 5.52
CA ARG A 45 7.46 14.66 5.99
C ARG A 45 7.22 15.81 6.94
N ASP A 46 8.30 16.20 7.61
CA ASP A 46 8.39 17.48 8.31
C ASP A 46 8.43 18.61 7.27
N CYS A 47 7.49 19.55 7.37
CA CYS A 47 7.38 20.68 6.45
C CYS A 47 8.54 21.68 6.51
N SER A 48 9.27 21.74 7.64
CA SER A 48 10.40 22.66 7.82
C SER A 48 11.67 22.23 7.07
N LYS A 49 11.65 21.01 6.57
CA LYS A 49 12.79 20.28 6.05
C LYS A 49 12.79 20.40 4.52
N GLN A 50 13.83 21.00 3.93
CA GLN A 50 13.99 21.08 2.48
C GLN A 50 14.48 19.73 1.92
N TYR A 51 13.58 18.96 1.30
CA TYR A 51 13.89 17.63 0.77
C TYR A 51 13.48 17.54 -0.68
N THR A 52 14.40 17.09 -1.53
CA THR A 52 14.07 16.58 -2.85
C THR A 52 13.28 15.28 -2.71
N ARG A 53 12.40 14.98 -3.66
CA ARG A 53 11.72 13.69 -3.70
C ARG A 53 12.75 12.56 -3.84
N GLU A 54 12.93 11.78 -2.77
CA GLU A 54 13.85 10.65 -2.76
C GLU A 54 13.27 9.47 -3.52
N VAL A 55 14.12 8.72 -4.21
CA VAL A 55 13.72 7.45 -4.81
C VAL A 55 13.66 6.41 -3.70
N PRO A 56 12.53 5.69 -3.53
CA PRO A 56 12.46 4.59 -2.58
C PRO A 56 13.52 3.53 -2.88
N VAL A 57 14.17 3.04 -1.84
CA VAL A 57 15.22 2.02 -1.93
C VAL A 57 14.88 0.85 -1.00
N PRO A 58 14.99 -0.41 -1.45
CA PRO A 58 14.85 -1.55 -0.57
C PRO A 58 15.90 -1.52 0.53
N TRP A 59 15.63 -2.29 1.58
CA TRP A 59 16.53 -2.45 2.70
C TRP A 59 17.78 -3.20 2.23
N PRO A 60 18.99 -2.86 2.73
CA PRO A 60 20.20 -3.61 2.40
C PRO A 60 20.05 -5.08 2.82
N PRO A 61 20.64 -6.05 2.08
CA PRO A 61 20.46 -7.48 2.34
C PRO A 61 20.61 -7.90 3.80
N GLU A 62 21.59 -7.33 4.51
CA GLU A 62 21.89 -7.59 5.92
C GLU A 62 20.84 -7.07 6.92
N PHE A 63 19.90 -6.25 6.45
CA PHE A 63 18.78 -5.71 7.24
C PHE A 63 17.41 -6.18 6.74
N ARG A 64 17.36 -7.10 5.76
CA ARG A 64 16.08 -7.58 5.21
C ARG A 64 15.38 -8.56 6.14
N PHE A 65 16.10 -9.35 6.96
CA PHE A 65 15.50 -10.36 7.82
C PHE A 65 16.23 -10.55 9.16
N PRO A 66 15.49 -10.92 10.23
CA PRO A 66 14.04 -10.83 10.35
C PRO A 66 13.56 -9.37 10.46
N LEU A 67 12.44 -9.02 9.82
CA LEU A 67 11.78 -7.72 9.99
C LEU A 67 10.92 -7.76 11.26
N TYR A 68 11.39 -7.14 12.33
CA TYR A 68 10.60 -7.04 13.55
C TYR A 68 9.55 -5.93 13.47
N ILE A 69 8.28 -6.30 13.63
CA ILE A 69 7.13 -5.38 13.61
C ILE A 69 6.47 -5.33 14.99
N TYR A 70 6.25 -4.14 15.53
CA TYR A 70 5.46 -3.92 16.73
C TYR A 70 4.08 -3.40 16.33
N VAL A 71 3.02 -4.03 16.83
CA VAL A 71 1.64 -3.58 16.63
C VAL A 71 1.11 -3.11 17.98
N ALA A 72 0.81 -1.81 18.09
CA ALA A 72 0.19 -1.28 19.29
C ALA A 72 -1.18 -1.96 19.49
N SER A 73 -1.47 -2.44 20.69
CA SER A 73 -2.75 -3.05 21.08
C SER A 73 -3.57 -2.19 22.05
N VAL A 74 -3.00 -1.08 22.52
CA VAL A 74 -3.66 -0.18 23.46
C VAL A 74 -4.41 0.87 22.65
N HIS A 75 -5.72 1.01 22.91
CA HIS A 75 -6.65 1.93 22.24
C HIS A 75 -7.17 1.54 20.84
N ASN A 76 -7.24 0.25 20.52
CA ASN A 76 -7.84 -0.25 19.26
C ASN A 76 -8.84 -1.38 19.49
N THR A 77 -9.59 -1.74 18.45
CA THR A 77 -10.42 -2.95 18.49
C THR A 77 -9.60 -4.18 18.12
N GLN A 78 -9.95 -5.35 18.68
CA GLN A 78 -9.30 -6.62 18.33
C GLN A 78 -9.36 -6.88 16.82
N GLU A 79 -10.46 -6.50 16.17
CA GLU A 79 -10.64 -6.60 14.72
C GLU A 79 -9.55 -5.84 13.94
N GLN A 80 -9.21 -4.62 14.36
CA GLN A 80 -8.18 -3.83 13.68
C GLN A 80 -6.78 -4.45 13.82
N VAL A 81 -6.47 -5.00 15.00
CA VAL A 81 -5.23 -5.75 15.23
C VAL A 81 -5.19 -6.99 14.35
N ASP A 82 -6.32 -7.70 14.22
CA ASP A 82 -6.41 -8.92 13.42
C ASP A 82 -6.21 -8.64 11.93
N LEU A 83 -6.68 -7.51 11.40
CA LEU A 83 -6.41 -7.08 10.02
C LEU A 83 -4.91 -6.92 9.75
N ILE A 84 -4.16 -6.31 10.68
CA ILE A 84 -2.70 -6.16 10.55
C ILE A 84 -2.02 -7.52 10.60
N ARG A 85 -2.44 -8.38 11.53
CA ARG A 85 -1.91 -9.74 11.65
C ARG A 85 -2.22 -10.59 10.42
N GLU A 86 -3.36 -10.36 9.76
CA GLU A 86 -3.71 -10.98 8.49
C GLU A 86 -2.67 -10.63 7.41
N VAL A 87 -2.30 -9.35 7.27
CA VAL A 87 -1.24 -8.91 6.33
C VAL A 87 0.10 -9.56 6.66
N ILE A 88 0.48 -9.60 7.95
CA ILE A 88 1.71 -10.26 8.41
C ILE A 88 1.69 -11.75 8.02
N CYS A 89 0.57 -12.46 8.22
CA CYS A 89 0.40 -13.85 7.79
C CYS A 89 0.60 -14.01 6.27
N TYR A 90 0.02 -13.12 5.44
CA TYR A 90 0.24 -13.18 3.98
C TYR A 90 1.70 -12.95 3.60
N MET A 91 2.39 -12.01 4.24
CA MET A 91 3.80 -11.78 3.95
C MET A 91 4.67 -12.99 4.34
N GLN A 92 4.39 -13.61 5.48
CA GLN A 92 5.05 -14.87 5.88
C GLN A 92 4.77 -16.01 4.89
N TYR A 93 3.53 -16.11 4.38
CA TYR A 93 3.17 -17.05 3.29
C TYR A 93 4.03 -16.82 2.03
N LEU A 94 4.41 -15.57 1.76
CA LEU A 94 5.29 -15.21 0.64
C LEU A 94 6.79 -15.39 0.93
N LEU A 95 7.16 -16.01 2.06
CA LEU A 95 8.55 -16.20 2.52
C LEU A 95 9.28 -14.88 2.86
N ILE A 96 8.53 -13.87 3.28
CA ILE A 96 9.08 -12.64 3.87
C ILE A 96 9.12 -12.86 5.38
N ASP A 97 10.32 -12.94 5.98
CA ASP A 97 10.49 -13.19 7.41
C ASP A 97 10.21 -11.92 8.23
N ILE A 98 8.92 -11.61 8.39
CA ILE A 98 8.37 -10.56 9.25
C ILE A 98 7.82 -11.17 10.54
N ARG A 99 8.18 -10.61 11.70
CA ARG A 99 7.83 -11.18 13.02
C ARG A 99 7.24 -10.12 13.94
N GLU A 100 6.02 -10.36 14.42
CA GLU A 100 5.40 -9.52 15.45
C GLU A 100 6.19 -9.64 16.77
N VAL A 101 6.48 -8.51 17.40
CA VAL A 101 7.14 -8.43 18.70
C VAL A 101 6.32 -7.58 19.66
N SER A 102 6.12 -8.07 20.88
CA SER A 102 5.29 -7.41 21.90
C SER A 102 6.10 -6.61 22.93
N ASN A 103 7.37 -6.96 23.16
CA ASN A 103 8.22 -6.32 24.17
C ASN A 103 9.71 -6.37 23.81
N THR A 104 10.43 -5.34 24.27
CA THR A 104 11.87 -4.93 24.21
C THR A 104 13.00 -5.91 23.88
N LYS A 105 12.77 -7.23 23.80
CA LYS A 105 13.79 -8.23 23.47
C LYS A 105 14.42 -7.99 22.09
N TYR A 106 13.60 -7.57 21.13
CA TYR A 106 14.06 -7.18 19.80
C TYR A 106 13.60 -5.76 19.51
N ARG A 107 14.50 -4.97 18.91
CA ARG A 107 14.18 -3.61 18.49
C ARG A 107 13.21 -3.67 17.31
N PRO A 108 11.99 -3.12 17.41
CA PRO A 108 11.08 -3.08 16.28
C PRO A 108 11.63 -2.14 15.20
N LEU A 109 11.70 -2.66 13.98
CA LEU A 109 12.08 -1.95 12.77
C LEU A 109 10.86 -1.28 12.12
N ILE A 110 9.68 -1.81 12.40
CA ILE A 110 8.38 -1.30 11.95
C ILE A 110 7.48 -1.16 13.19
N LYS A 111 6.82 -0.02 13.34
CA LYS A 111 5.85 0.25 14.41
C LYS A 111 4.53 0.62 13.77
N VAL A 112 3.49 -0.15 14.04
CA VAL A 112 2.12 0.18 13.65
C VAL A 112 1.42 0.78 14.86
N LEU A 113 1.07 2.05 14.74
CA LEU A 113 0.42 2.83 15.77
C LEU A 113 -0.98 3.23 15.30
N PHE A 114 -1.94 3.15 16.22
CA PHE A 114 -3.28 3.63 15.98
C PHE A 114 -3.33 5.11 16.32
N ASP A 115 -3.77 5.92 15.36
CA ASP A 115 -3.90 7.36 15.48
C ASP A 115 -5.33 7.78 15.09
N ASN A 116 -5.77 8.92 15.61
CA ASN A 116 -7.09 9.49 15.29
C ASN A 116 -6.97 10.63 14.27
N LYS A 117 -5.77 10.92 13.77
CA LYS A 117 -5.49 12.11 12.95
C LYS A 117 -5.36 11.80 11.48
N PHE A 118 -4.45 10.91 11.08
CA PHE A 118 -4.20 10.60 9.67
C PHE A 118 -3.56 9.22 9.47
N CYS A 119 -3.63 8.72 8.25
CA CYS A 119 -3.01 7.45 7.83
C CYS A 119 -1.68 7.69 7.13
N GLY A 120 -0.78 6.70 7.17
CA GLY A 120 0.41 6.68 6.30
C GLY A 120 1.72 6.40 7.03
N ILE A 121 2.84 6.70 6.36
CA ILE A 121 4.20 6.50 6.89
C ILE A 121 5.04 7.77 7.02
N GLU A 122 5.92 7.79 8.02
CA GLU A 122 6.84 8.90 8.28
C GLU A 122 7.99 8.95 7.27
N ASP A 123 8.46 10.15 6.96
CA ASP A 123 9.76 10.47 6.36
C ASP A 123 9.92 10.01 4.89
N LYS A 124 10.08 8.70 4.65
CA LYS A 124 10.23 8.13 3.31
C LYS A 124 9.93 6.64 3.25
N ALA A 125 9.64 6.15 2.05
CA ALA A 125 9.57 4.73 1.74
C ALA A 125 10.97 4.08 1.72
N GLY A 126 11.05 2.84 2.19
CA GLY A 126 12.27 2.02 2.11
C GLY A 126 13.32 2.33 3.17
N TRP A 127 14.59 2.07 2.87
CA TRP A 127 15.67 2.13 3.85
C TRP A 127 15.90 3.54 4.43
N LYS A 128 15.80 3.66 5.76
CA LYS A 128 16.04 4.91 6.52
C LYS A 128 17.41 4.95 7.22
N GLY A 129 18.17 3.87 7.17
CA GLY A 129 19.41 3.70 7.92
C GLY A 129 19.28 2.71 9.07
N LYS A 130 20.43 2.24 9.56
CA LYS A 130 20.55 1.16 10.55
C LYS A 130 19.78 1.39 11.84
N ASP A 131 19.73 2.64 12.28
CA ASP A 131 19.14 3.03 13.55
C ASP A 131 17.77 3.71 13.39
N ALA A 132 17.17 3.65 12.20
CA ALA A 132 15.84 4.19 11.98
C ALA A 132 14.80 3.07 11.98
N ALA A 133 13.65 3.36 12.57
CA ALA A 133 12.46 2.53 12.46
C ALA A 133 11.43 3.25 11.60
N HIS A 134 10.55 2.49 10.97
CA HIS A 134 9.35 3.02 10.33
C HIS A 134 8.20 3.09 11.32
N THR A 135 7.43 4.17 11.22
CA THR A 135 6.15 4.32 11.91
C THR A 135 5.06 4.34 10.84
N ILE A 136 4.07 3.45 10.99
CA ILE A 136 2.82 3.41 10.22
C ILE A 136 1.73 3.92 11.15
N TYR A 137 1.01 4.97 10.76
CA TYR A 137 -0.21 5.39 11.45
C TYR A 137 -1.43 4.83 10.75
N VAL A 138 -2.32 4.23 11.55
CA VAL A 138 -3.58 3.66 11.09
C VAL A 138 -4.72 4.36 11.82
N THR A 139 -5.68 4.87 11.07
CA THR A 139 -6.97 5.35 11.60
C THR A 139 -8.07 4.41 11.15
N ASP A 140 -9.29 4.59 11.67
CA ASP A 140 -10.47 3.84 11.22
C ASP A 140 -10.70 3.93 9.70
N ALA A 141 -10.31 5.03 9.06
CA ALA A 141 -10.50 5.25 7.62
C ALA A 141 -9.60 4.37 6.74
N CYS A 142 -8.45 3.92 7.25
CA CYS A 142 -7.50 3.04 6.54
C CYS A 142 -7.25 1.71 7.27
N SER A 143 -8.10 1.37 8.25
CA SER A 143 -8.02 0.10 8.96
C SER A 143 -8.67 -1.01 8.14
N ASN A 144 -8.01 -1.36 7.04
CA ASN A 144 -8.38 -2.45 6.15
C ASN A 144 -7.10 -3.11 5.60
N THR A 145 -7.17 -4.42 5.36
CA THR A 145 -6.04 -5.23 4.88
C THR A 145 -5.32 -4.63 3.65
N PRO A 146 -6.03 -4.09 2.63
CA PRO A 146 -5.42 -3.40 1.49
C PRO A 146 -4.53 -2.21 1.85
N ALA A 147 -5.04 -1.25 2.63
CA ALA A 147 -4.30 -0.05 3.00
C ALA A 147 -3.12 -0.39 3.92
N ILE A 148 -3.28 -1.35 4.83
CA ILE A 148 -2.19 -1.84 5.67
C ILE A 148 -1.09 -2.48 4.82
N ALA A 149 -1.45 -3.34 3.86
CA ALA A 149 -0.50 -3.96 2.93
C ALA A 149 0.24 -2.92 2.08
N HIS A 150 -0.47 -1.91 1.57
CA HIS A 150 0.09 -0.77 0.86
C HIS A 150 1.15 -0.03 1.69
N MET A 151 0.81 0.33 2.94
CA MET A 151 1.74 1.02 3.83
C MET A 151 2.96 0.18 4.16
N ILE A 152 2.81 -1.14 4.34
CA ILE A 152 3.96 -2.03 4.57
C ILE A 152 4.83 -2.14 3.30
N MET A 153 4.25 -2.20 2.10
CA MET A 153 5.03 -2.17 0.85
C MET A 153 5.86 -0.88 0.69
N HIS A 154 5.32 0.28 1.10
CA HIS A 154 6.12 1.50 1.19
C HIS A 154 7.26 1.38 2.19
N VAL A 155 7.02 0.79 3.36
CA VAL A 155 8.09 0.50 4.33
C VAL A 155 9.19 -0.38 3.70
N LEU A 156 8.82 -1.36 2.87
CA LEU A 156 9.76 -2.20 2.12
C LEU A 156 10.43 -1.47 0.92
N GLY A 157 10.03 -0.24 0.63
CA GLY A 157 10.68 0.61 -0.37
C GLY A 157 10.09 0.53 -1.77
N PHE A 158 8.85 0.06 -1.91
CA PHE A 158 8.15 0.10 -3.20
C PHE A 158 7.43 1.44 -3.38
N PRO A 159 7.64 2.18 -4.48
CA PRO A 159 6.87 3.39 -4.79
C PRO A 159 5.44 3.07 -5.25
N HIS A 160 4.61 4.10 -5.43
CA HIS A 160 3.36 3.91 -6.17
C HIS A 160 3.61 3.48 -7.61
N GLU A 161 2.71 2.65 -8.12
CA GLU A 161 2.73 2.22 -9.51
C GLU A 161 2.51 3.41 -10.45
N ILE A 162 1.72 4.41 -10.03
CA ILE A 162 1.53 5.64 -10.79
C ILE A 162 2.82 6.46 -10.94
N ASN A 163 3.87 6.18 -10.17
CA ASN A 163 5.17 6.85 -10.33
C ASN A 163 6.10 6.09 -11.27
N HIS A 164 5.66 4.96 -11.84
CA HIS A 164 6.43 4.17 -12.78
C HIS A 164 6.80 4.96 -14.04
N HIS A 165 8.06 4.85 -14.48
CA HIS A 165 8.61 5.64 -15.59
C HIS A 165 7.90 5.40 -16.95
N LYS A 166 7.35 4.19 -17.17
CA LYS A 166 6.58 3.83 -18.37
C LYS A 166 5.06 4.01 -18.23
N ARG A 167 4.54 4.53 -17.11
CA ARG A 167 3.08 4.59 -16.89
C ARG A 167 2.32 5.27 -18.04
N ASP A 168 2.93 6.23 -18.75
CA ASP A 168 2.24 7.01 -19.79
C ASP A 168 1.97 6.17 -21.06
N GLN A 169 2.50 4.93 -21.12
CA GLN A 169 2.10 3.90 -22.08
C GLN A 169 0.78 3.21 -21.68
N TYR A 170 0.37 3.37 -20.41
CA TYR A 170 -0.74 2.69 -19.79
C TYR A 170 -1.88 3.63 -19.36
N VAL A 171 -1.54 4.82 -18.87
CA VAL A 171 -2.51 5.77 -18.35
C VAL A 171 -2.23 7.18 -18.85
N HIS A 172 -3.28 7.98 -18.90
CA HIS A 172 -3.19 9.42 -19.02
C HIS A 172 -3.54 10.06 -17.68
N ILE A 173 -2.71 11.01 -17.22
CA ILE A 173 -2.97 11.80 -16.00
C ILE A 173 -3.55 13.15 -16.41
N ILE A 174 -4.80 13.41 -16.04
CA ILE A 174 -5.50 14.67 -16.27
C ILE A 174 -5.01 15.68 -15.22
N LYS A 175 -3.82 16.25 -15.46
CA LYS A 175 -3.19 17.22 -14.55
C LYS A 175 -4.00 18.50 -14.34
N GLY A 176 -4.96 18.80 -15.23
CA GLY A 176 -5.87 19.94 -15.09
C GLY A 176 -6.97 19.73 -14.04
N ASN A 177 -7.12 18.50 -13.53
CA ASN A 177 -8.05 18.17 -12.45
C ASN A 177 -7.31 17.90 -11.12
N LEU A 178 -6.09 18.41 -10.99
CA LEU A 178 -5.26 18.33 -9.79
C LEU A 178 -4.98 19.75 -9.30
N ALA A 179 -5.03 19.96 -7.98
CA ALA A 179 -4.46 21.15 -7.36
C ALA A 179 -2.94 21.21 -7.63
N ASP A 180 -2.35 22.41 -7.60
CA ASP A 180 -0.93 22.60 -7.92
C ASP A 180 -0.02 21.83 -6.95
N GLU A 181 -0.39 21.80 -5.68
CA GLU A 181 0.28 21.07 -4.61
C GLU A 181 0.22 19.54 -4.76
N ASP A 182 -0.82 19.00 -5.41
CA ASP A 182 -1.01 17.55 -5.58
C ASP A 182 -0.27 16.98 -6.78
N LYS A 183 0.16 17.84 -7.73
CA LYS A 183 0.86 17.39 -8.95
C LYS A 183 2.15 16.63 -8.66
N VAL A 184 2.78 16.89 -7.51
CA VAL A 184 4.01 16.21 -7.07
C VAL A 184 3.78 14.71 -6.84
N HIS A 185 2.61 14.32 -6.35
CA HIS A 185 2.24 12.91 -6.09
C HIS A 185 2.23 12.07 -7.38
N PHE A 186 2.06 12.73 -8.53
CA PHE A 186 2.03 12.11 -9.86
C PHE A 186 3.34 12.26 -10.62
N GLU A 187 4.46 12.63 -9.98
CA GLU A 187 5.75 12.67 -10.66
C GLU A 187 6.28 11.26 -10.94
N LYS A 188 6.89 11.05 -12.11
CA LYS A 188 7.55 9.76 -12.44
C LYS A 188 8.92 9.70 -11.80
N TYR A 189 9.31 8.51 -11.36
CA TYR A 189 10.73 8.23 -11.11
C TYR A 189 11.47 8.00 -12.43
N ASP A 190 12.79 8.24 -12.39
CA ASP A 190 13.69 7.90 -13.49
C ASP A 190 13.76 6.37 -13.68
N SER A 191 13.91 5.96 -14.93
CA SER A 191 13.75 4.60 -15.43
C SER A 191 14.53 3.49 -14.72
N ASN A 192 15.68 3.81 -14.12
CA ASN A 192 16.60 2.78 -13.57
C ASN A 192 16.76 2.85 -12.05
N LYS A 193 16.02 3.71 -11.34
CA LYS A 193 16.28 3.98 -9.92
C LYS A 193 15.40 3.20 -8.94
N PRO A 194 14.07 3.08 -9.13
CA PRO A 194 13.24 2.38 -8.15
C PRO A 194 13.40 0.85 -8.21
N PRO A 195 13.16 0.15 -7.10
CA PRO A 195 13.06 -1.31 -7.11
C PRO A 195 11.92 -1.80 -8.02
N GLY A 196 12.16 -2.92 -8.70
CA GLY A 196 11.21 -3.50 -9.64
C GLY A 196 10.97 -2.67 -10.91
N HIS A 197 11.79 -1.66 -11.21
CA HIS A 197 11.63 -0.82 -12.41
C HIS A 197 11.67 -1.61 -13.73
N HIS A 198 12.29 -2.80 -13.75
CA HIS A 198 12.34 -3.64 -14.94
C HIS A 198 11.01 -4.39 -15.18
N PHE A 199 10.14 -4.50 -14.17
CA PHE A 199 8.78 -5.01 -14.36
C PHE A 199 7.94 -4.01 -15.16
N ASN A 200 7.01 -4.52 -15.96
CA ASN A 200 6.03 -3.68 -16.63
C ASN A 200 5.01 -3.14 -15.64
N PHE A 201 4.45 -1.97 -15.96
CA PHE A 201 3.37 -1.33 -15.21
C PHE A 201 2.27 -2.31 -14.82
N ASP A 202 1.80 -2.20 -13.58
CA ASP A 202 0.84 -3.10 -12.97
C ASP A 202 -0.48 -2.40 -12.59
N PRO A 203 -1.52 -2.47 -13.45
CA PRO A 203 -2.78 -1.81 -13.19
C PRO A 203 -3.60 -2.43 -12.05
N GLN A 204 -3.17 -3.55 -11.47
CA GLN A 204 -3.82 -4.20 -10.33
C GLN A 204 -3.01 -4.11 -9.04
N SER A 205 -1.86 -3.43 -9.07
CA SER A 205 -1.01 -3.29 -7.90
C SER A 205 -1.77 -2.65 -6.75
N VAL A 206 -1.56 -3.14 -5.53
CA VAL A 206 -2.03 -2.46 -4.31
C VAL A 206 -1.39 -1.07 -4.18
N MET A 207 -0.26 -0.82 -4.87
CA MET A 207 0.45 0.45 -4.94
C MET A 207 -0.08 1.39 -6.04
N HIS A 208 -1.14 1.02 -6.76
CA HIS A 208 -1.74 1.87 -7.79
C HIS A 208 -2.77 2.82 -7.18
N TYR A 209 -2.68 4.11 -7.49
CA TYR A 209 -3.69 5.11 -7.13
C TYR A 209 -5.04 4.82 -7.78
N HIS A 210 -6.13 5.16 -7.10
CA HIS A 210 -7.45 5.08 -7.72
C HIS A 210 -7.63 6.19 -8.75
N PHE A 211 -8.59 5.99 -9.65
CA PHE A 211 -8.79 6.90 -10.79
C PHE A 211 -9.13 8.34 -10.38
N ASP A 212 -9.67 8.53 -9.18
CA ASP A 212 -10.12 9.79 -8.61
C ASP A 212 -9.24 10.34 -7.49
N ASP A 213 -8.08 9.74 -7.22
CA ASP A 213 -7.13 10.25 -6.23
C ASP A 213 -6.73 11.69 -6.57
N PHE A 214 -6.90 12.59 -5.59
CA PHE A 214 -6.54 14.01 -5.62
C PHE A 214 -7.34 14.87 -6.63
N ARG A 215 -8.51 14.40 -7.08
CA ARG A 215 -9.34 15.18 -8.00
C ARG A 215 -9.81 16.49 -7.35
N ASP A 216 -9.71 17.59 -8.10
CA ASP A 216 -10.26 18.89 -7.71
C ASP A 216 -11.75 19.01 -8.08
N ASN A 217 -12.14 18.41 -9.21
CA ASN A 217 -13.53 18.31 -9.66
C ASN A 217 -14.07 16.88 -9.52
N ASP A 218 -15.18 16.75 -8.78
CA ASP A 218 -15.78 15.46 -8.44
C ASP A 218 -16.34 14.65 -9.62
N ILE A 219 -16.52 15.27 -10.78
CA ILE A 219 -17.15 14.66 -11.96
C ILE A 219 -16.11 14.03 -12.89
N LEU A 220 -14.85 14.46 -12.81
CA LEU A 220 -13.79 14.05 -13.74
C LEU A 220 -12.79 13.10 -13.06
N PRO A 221 -12.31 12.05 -13.77
CA PRO A 221 -11.20 11.25 -13.30
C PRO A 221 -9.89 12.06 -13.34
N VAL A 222 -8.90 11.64 -12.55
CA VAL A 222 -7.50 12.07 -12.66
C VAL A 222 -6.69 11.07 -13.49
N ILE A 223 -6.92 9.77 -13.30
CA ILE A 223 -6.20 8.71 -14.01
C ILE A 223 -7.15 8.03 -15.00
N VAL A 224 -6.78 8.01 -16.28
CA VAL A 224 -7.56 7.40 -17.34
C VAL A 224 -6.75 6.31 -18.04
N PRO A 225 -7.22 5.05 -18.12
CA PRO A 225 -6.53 4.01 -18.86
C PRO A 225 -6.52 4.29 -20.36
N LEU A 226 -5.40 4.00 -21.02
CA LEU A 226 -5.28 4.13 -22.49
C LEU A 226 -5.85 2.91 -23.24
N GLN A 227 -6.16 1.82 -22.53
CA GLN A 227 -6.78 0.65 -23.13
C GLN A 227 -8.22 0.97 -23.57
N ARG A 228 -8.52 0.73 -24.85
CA ARG A 228 -9.86 0.94 -25.41
C ARG A 228 -10.91 0.07 -24.71
N GLY A 229 -12.08 0.65 -24.45
CA GLY A 229 -13.21 -0.04 -23.83
C GLY A 229 -13.05 -0.27 -22.32
N MET A 230 -12.00 0.28 -21.71
CA MET A 230 -11.78 0.21 -20.27
C MET A 230 -12.28 1.47 -19.58
N SER A 231 -13.13 1.29 -18.59
CA SER A 231 -13.56 2.38 -17.70
C SER A 231 -12.45 2.67 -16.68
N PRO A 232 -12.19 3.96 -16.34
CA PRO A 232 -11.35 4.31 -15.19
C PRO A 232 -11.79 3.64 -13.89
N PHE A 233 -13.10 3.44 -13.71
CA PHE A 233 -13.62 2.72 -12.55
C PHE A 233 -13.10 1.26 -12.52
N ASP A 234 -13.02 0.59 -13.67
CA ASP A 234 -12.61 -0.82 -13.73
C ASP A 234 -11.08 -1.01 -13.76
N PHE A 235 -10.33 0.09 -13.70
CA PHE A 235 -8.88 0.14 -13.79
C PHE A 235 -8.26 0.60 -12.46
N GLY A 236 -7.11 0.06 -12.07
CA GLY A 236 -6.44 0.50 -10.84
C GLY A 236 -7.10 0.01 -9.54
N ARG A 237 -8.11 -0.87 -9.62
CA ARG A 237 -8.64 -1.58 -8.46
C ARG A 237 -8.05 -2.99 -8.48
N ALA A 238 -7.26 -3.36 -7.47
CA ALA A 238 -7.22 -4.78 -7.12
C ALA A 238 -8.68 -5.22 -6.86
N ILE A 239 -9.04 -6.48 -7.09
CA ILE A 239 -10.44 -6.91 -7.11
C ILE A 239 -11.00 -6.90 -5.66
N TRP A 240 -11.24 -5.71 -5.11
CA TRP A 240 -11.60 -5.45 -3.71
C TRP A 240 -13.07 -5.72 -3.40
N LEU A 241 -13.91 -5.83 -4.43
CA LEU A 241 -15.38 -5.84 -4.31
C LEU A 241 -16.02 -7.24 -4.32
N LYS A 242 -15.24 -8.33 -4.44
CA LYS A 242 -15.77 -9.69 -4.26
C LYS A 242 -15.40 -10.18 -2.86
N ARG A 243 -16.39 -10.59 -2.06
CA ARG A 243 -16.24 -11.11 -0.68
C ARG A 243 -15.29 -12.33 -0.52
N GLU A 244 -14.69 -12.82 -1.60
CA GLU A 244 -13.64 -13.84 -1.59
C GLU A 244 -12.20 -13.26 -1.76
N ALA A 245 -12.06 -11.92 -1.77
CA ALA A 245 -10.81 -11.16 -1.98
C ALA A 245 -9.72 -11.36 -0.92
N ALA A 246 -9.95 -12.15 0.12
CA ALA A 246 -8.89 -12.55 1.05
C ALA A 246 -7.72 -13.26 0.31
N LYS A 247 -7.95 -13.84 -0.87
CA LYS A 247 -6.88 -14.40 -1.72
C LYS A 247 -6.21 -13.40 -2.68
N SER A 248 -6.48 -12.09 -2.63
CA SER A 248 -6.04 -11.15 -3.68
C SER A 248 -5.65 -9.75 -3.19
N ILE A 249 -4.91 -9.63 -2.08
CA ILE A 249 -4.43 -8.32 -1.58
C ILE A 249 -3.28 -7.79 -2.44
N PHE A 250 -2.31 -8.65 -2.77
CA PHE A 250 -1.20 -8.31 -3.65
C PHE A 250 -1.49 -8.83 -5.06
N SER A 251 -1.15 -8.03 -6.07
CA SER A 251 -1.13 -8.53 -7.45
C SER A 251 0.00 -9.55 -7.64
N TYR A 252 -0.01 -10.25 -8.77
CA TYR A 252 1.12 -11.08 -9.17
C TYR A 252 2.45 -10.32 -9.19
N LYS A 253 2.45 -9.10 -9.75
CA LYS A 253 3.68 -8.31 -9.88
C LYS A 253 4.10 -7.70 -8.54
N ASP A 254 3.18 -7.39 -7.63
CA ASP A 254 3.51 -7.00 -6.26
C ASP A 254 4.28 -8.12 -5.56
N VAL A 255 3.79 -9.36 -5.67
CA VAL A 255 4.48 -10.54 -5.12
C VAL A 255 5.85 -10.74 -5.77
N ALA A 256 5.95 -10.65 -7.10
CA ALA A 256 7.22 -10.81 -7.81
C ALA A 256 8.25 -9.75 -7.38
N LYS A 257 7.83 -8.48 -7.32
CA LYS A 257 8.65 -7.35 -6.84
C LYS A 257 9.11 -7.58 -5.40
N MET A 258 8.21 -7.96 -4.50
CA MET A 258 8.58 -8.24 -3.10
C MET A 258 9.57 -9.40 -3.01
N LYS A 259 9.32 -10.53 -3.68
CA LYS A 259 10.19 -11.72 -3.61
C LYS A 259 11.58 -11.49 -4.20
N GLU A 260 11.72 -10.64 -5.22
CA GLU A 260 13.03 -10.28 -5.78
C GLU A 260 13.98 -9.72 -4.71
N PHE A 261 13.46 -8.90 -3.79
CA PHE A 261 14.27 -8.28 -2.74
C PHE A 261 14.19 -9.03 -1.42
N TYR A 262 13.02 -9.59 -1.08
CA TYR A 262 12.65 -9.98 0.27
C TYR A 262 12.26 -11.45 0.45
N ALA A 263 12.60 -12.35 -0.46
CA ALA A 263 12.41 -13.78 -0.21
C ALA A 263 13.62 -14.39 0.53
N THR A 264 13.36 -15.12 1.62
CA THR A 264 14.37 -15.93 2.31
C THR A 264 14.64 -17.23 1.54
N PHE A 265 15.35 -17.17 0.42
CA PHE A 265 15.89 -18.39 -0.21
C PHE A 265 17.30 -18.67 0.32
N GLU A 266 17.59 -19.92 0.68
CA GLU A 266 18.98 -20.34 0.84
C GLU A 266 19.66 -20.33 -0.53
N VAL A 267 20.84 -19.71 -0.62
CA VAL A 267 21.72 -19.81 -1.78
C VAL A 267 22.08 -21.30 -1.96
N GLY A 268 21.48 -21.96 -2.96
CA GLY A 268 21.64 -23.39 -3.22
C GLY A 268 20.44 -24.28 -2.84
N SER A 269 19.33 -23.72 -2.35
CA SER A 269 18.09 -24.48 -2.18
C SER A 269 17.55 -24.99 -3.52
N LYS A 270 16.98 -26.21 -3.54
CA LYS A 270 16.30 -26.82 -4.70
C LYS A 270 15.03 -26.06 -5.14
N ILE A 271 14.65 -25.01 -4.41
CA ILE A 271 13.64 -24.06 -4.85
C ILE A 271 14.29 -23.26 -5.97
N ASP A 272 14.22 -23.81 -7.17
CA ASP A 272 14.81 -23.23 -8.35
C ASP A 272 14.23 -21.82 -8.51
N GLN A 273 15.11 -20.81 -8.49
CA GLN A 273 14.71 -19.45 -8.90
C GLN A 273 14.10 -19.50 -10.31
N LYS A 274 14.53 -20.45 -11.15
CA LYS A 274 13.88 -20.75 -12.42
C LYS A 274 12.55 -21.48 -12.31
N ASN A 275 12.11 -22.07 -11.20
CA ASN A 275 10.74 -22.64 -11.13
C ASN A 275 9.75 -21.69 -10.48
N LEU A 276 10.15 -20.85 -9.51
CA LEU A 276 9.26 -19.78 -9.04
C LEU A 276 9.11 -18.63 -10.04
N VAL A 277 10.13 -18.40 -10.87
CA VAL A 277 10.14 -17.40 -11.93
C VAL A 277 9.93 -18.03 -13.32
N ASN A 278 10.27 -19.29 -13.62
CA ASN A 278 9.91 -19.93 -14.91
C ASN A 278 8.72 -20.90 -14.89
N ASP A 279 8.22 -21.47 -13.79
CA ASP A 279 6.86 -22.05 -13.88
C ASP A 279 5.80 -20.93 -13.99
N SER A 280 6.19 -19.69 -13.69
CA SER A 280 5.42 -18.46 -13.88
C SER A 280 5.83 -17.60 -15.10
N ILE A 281 6.95 -17.91 -15.79
CA ILE A 281 7.35 -17.25 -17.06
C ILE A 281 7.34 -18.20 -18.28
N ALA A 282 7.51 -19.52 -18.13
CA ALA A 282 7.79 -20.40 -19.27
C ALA A 282 6.58 -20.76 -20.14
N LYS A 283 5.34 -20.37 -19.78
CA LYS A 283 4.18 -20.51 -20.69
C LYS A 283 3.21 -19.33 -20.69
N GLY A 284 3.49 -18.27 -19.95
CA GLY A 284 2.76 -17.01 -20.07
C GLY A 284 3.15 -16.30 -21.36
N ARG A 285 2.38 -16.50 -22.43
CA ARG A 285 2.34 -15.51 -23.50
C ARG A 285 2.14 -14.15 -22.83
N GLN A 286 2.84 -13.11 -23.29
CA GLN A 286 2.56 -11.71 -22.93
C GLN A 286 1.13 -11.32 -23.36
N SER A 287 0.09 -11.91 -22.79
CA SER A 287 -1.30 -11.64 -23.15
C SER A 287 -1.90 -10.65 -22.17
N GLY A 288 -1.65 -9.36 -22.43
CA GLY A 288 -2.50 -8.27 -21.96
C GLY A 288 -2.07 -7.56 -20.67
N TRP A 289 -2.78 -6.47 -20.40
CA TRP A 289 -2.48 -5.51 -19.33
C TRP A 289 -2.63 -6.07 -17.91
N PHE A 290 -3.45 -7.10 -17.74
CA PHE A 290 -3.82 -7.67 -16.44
C PHE A 290 -3.10 -8.98 -16.10
N GLY A 291 -2.22 -9.49 -16.98
CA GLY A 291 -1.75 -10.87 -16.89
C GLY A 291 -2.88 -11.88 -17.14
N ASP A 292 -2.54 -13.16 -17.25
CA ASP A 292 -3.54 -14.23 -17.31
C ASP A 292 -4.02 -14.53 -15.87
N PRO A 293 -5.33 -14.42 -15.55
CA PRO A 293 -5.86 -14.82 -14.24
C PRO A 293 -5.69 -16.32 -13.92
N HIS A 294 -5.25 -17.13 -14.87
CA HIS A 294 -4.85 -18.53 -14.65
C HIS A 294 -3.37 -18.71 -14.30
N ASP A 295 -2.53 -17.66 -14.47
CA ASP A 295 -1.14 -17.60 -14.02
C ASP A 295 -1.09 -17.19 -12.53
N ASP A 296 -1.86 -17.89 -11.70
CA ASP A 296 -1.75 -17.79 -10.24
C ASP A 296 -0.47 -18.56 -9.80
N PRO A 297 0.59 -17.88 -9.34
CA PRO A 297 1.81 -18.54 -8.89
C PRO A 297 1.58 -19.43 -7.66
N ASN A 298 0.38 -19.36 -7.05
CA ASN A 298 -0.03 -20.23 -5.96
C ASN A 298 -0.67 -21.53 -6.45
N ARG A 299 -1.03 -21.67 -7.74
CA ARG A 299 -1.81 -22.83 -8.24
C ARG A 299 -1.08 -24.16 -8.11
N GLU A 300 0.25 -24.18 -8.16
CA GLU A 300 1.07 -25.40 -8.03
C GLU A 300 1.75 -25.56 -6.66
N GLY A 301 1.43 -24.71 -5.66
CA GLY A 301 1.96 -24.79 -4.28
C GLY A 301 0.92 -25.10 -3.19
N LEU A 302 -0.31 -25.47 -3.58
CA LEU A 302 -1.48 -25.36 -2.69
C LEU A 302 -1.55 -26.33 -1.51
N GLU A 303 -0.94 -27.52 -1.53
CA GLU A 303 -1.19 -28.49 -0.46
C GLU A 303 -0.39 -28.22 0.83
N VAL A 304 0.88 -27.82 0.73
CA VAL A 304 1.73 -27.56 1.92
C VAL A 304 1.51 -26.15 2.50
N ILE A 305 1.01 -25.20 1.70
CA ILE A 305 0.97 -23.78 2.07
C ILE A 305 -0.45 -23.31 2.45
N GLN A 306 -1.50 -24.02 2.02
CA GLN A 306 -2.85 -23.86 2.56
C GLN A 306 -2.88 -24.18 4.06
N GLU A 307 -2.02 -25.08 4.57
CA GLU A 307 -1.85 -25.36 6.00
C GLU A 307 -1.20 -24.20 6.78
N ILE A 308 -0.27 -23.45 6.19
CA ILE A 308 0.35 -22.27 6.84
C ILE A 308 -0.66 -21.13 6.93
N TYR A 309 -1.40 -20.86 5.85
CA TYR A 309 -2.43 -19.83 5.85
C TYR A 309 -3.63 -20.20 6.74
N THR A 310 -4.07 -21.45 6.69
CA THR A 310 -5.12 -21.99 7.56
C THR A 310 -4.65 -22.01 9.01
N GLY A 311 -3.43 -22.45 9.28
CA GLY A 311 -2.82 -22.46 10.61
C GLY A 311 -2.60 -21.06 11.19
N CYS A 312 -2.22 -20.06 10.39
CA CYS A 312 -2.14 -18.66 10.85
C CYS A 312 -3.53 -18.13 11.20
N ARG A 313 -4.53 -18.36 10.34
CA ARG A 313 -5.92 -17.94 10.55
C ARG A 313 -6.61 -18.69 11.71
N GLU A 314 -6.33 -19.98 11.90
CA GLU A 314 -6.82 -20.80 13.01
C GLU A 314 -6.20 -20.38 14.34
N ASN A 315 -4.90 -20.07 14.36
CA ASN A 315 -4.23 -19.49 15.53
C ASN A 315 -4.75 -18.08 15.87
N LEU A 316 -5.23 -17.31 14.90
CA LEU A 316 -5.90 -16.02 15.13
C LEU A 316 -7.31 -16.21 15.72
N LYS A 317 -8.03 -17.29 15.39
CA LYS A 317 -9.35 -17.62 15.96
C LYS A 317 -9.29 -18.29 17.34
N GLY A 318 -8.10 -18.64 17.84
CA GLY A 318 -7.89 -19.46 19.03
C GLY A 318 -7.26 -18.79 20.25
N LYS A 319 -6.87 -17.51 20.19
CA LYS A 319 -6.30 -16.81 21.36
C LYS A 319 -7.37 -16.23 22.27
N ASN A 320 -8.14 -17.12 22.90
CA ASN A 320 -8.57 -16.87 24.27
C ASN A 320 -7.30 -16.82 25.12
N ILE A 321 -6.98 -15.61 25.60
CA ILE A 321 -6.40 -15.32 26.91
C ILE A 321 -5.66 -16.53 27.53
N GLU A 322 -4.35 -16.63 27.32
CA GLU A 322 -3.50 -17.24 28.35
C GLU A 322 -3.48 -16.24 29.52
N THR A 323 -4.40 -16.43 30.46
CA THR A 323 -4.25 -15.90 31.82
C THR A 323 -3.16 -16.72 32.48
N ASP A 324 -2.19 -16.02 33.04
CA ASP A 324 -1.09 -16.54 33.84
C ASP A 324 -1.56 -17.63 34.84
N ALA A 325 -0.82 -18.74 34.85
CA ALA A 325 -0.70 -19.65 35.98
C ALA A 325 0.75 -19.68 36.45
#